data_AF-A0A7V5J0H8-F1
#
_entry.id   AF-A0A7V5J0H8-F1
#
_cell.length_a   1.000
_cell.length_b   1.000
_cell.length_c   1.000
_cell.angle_alpha   90.00
_cell.angle_beta   90.00
_cell.angle_gamma   90.00
#
_symmetry.space_group_name_H-M   'P 1'
#
loop_
_entity.id
_entity.type
_entity.pdbx_description
1 polymer ?
#
loop_
_entity_poly.entity_id
_entity_poly.type
_entity_poly.pdbx_seq_one_letter_code
_entity_poly.pdbx_strand_id
1 'polypeptide(L)'
;MDSRPSPDLLDKHFHAINRTILSRQDPITGLLPASTAINAHGDYTDAWVRDNVYSILSVWGLGLSYRNYDPTHQRSYLLQQSVVKLMRGLLLAMMRQADKVELFKQTQNPYDALHA
;
A
#
# COMPACT_ATOMS: atom_id res chain seq x y z
N MET A 1 -1.73 30.56 -16.19
CA MET A 1 -1.71 29.20 -16.76
C MET A 1 -2.49 28.31 -15.82
N ASP A 2 -3.55 27.68 -16.31
CA ASP A 2 -4.41 26.80 -15.51
C ASP A 2 -3.59 25.54 -15.12
N SER A 3 -3.30 25.37 -13.84
CA SER A 3 -2.40 24.35 -13.28
C SER A 3 -3.07 22.98 -13.13
N ARG A 4 -4.17 22.75 -13.86
CA ARG A 4 -4.91 21.49 -13.83
C ARG A 4 -4.18 20.41 -14.64
N PRO A 5 -3.96 19.21 -14.08
CA PRO A 5 -3.28 18.12 -14.79
C PRO A 5 -4.07 17.73 -16.04
N SER A 6 -3.37 17.47 -17.14
CA SER A 6 -4.03 17.03 -18.37
C SER A 6 -4.62 15.63 -18.21
N PRO A 7 -5.79 15.34 -18.80
CA PRO A 7 -6.43 14.03 -18.71
C PRO A 7 -5.50 12.89 -19.16
N ASP A 8 -4.78 13.10 -20.27
CA ASP A 8 -3.84 12.12 -20.83
C ASP A 8 -2.71 11.77 -19.85
N LEU A 9 -2.24 12.74 -19.07
CA LEU A 9 -1.20 12.52 -18.06
C LEU A 9 -1.73 11.69 -16.88
N LEU A 10 -2.93 12.01 -16.39
CA LEU A 10 -3.57 11.23 -15.33
C LEU A 10 -3.78 9.78 -15.78
N ASP A 11 -4.23 9.58 -17.02
CA ASP A 11 -4.45 8.28 -17.60
C ASP A 11 -3.16 7.49 -17.77
N LYS A 12 -2.08 8.13 -18.24
CA LYS A 12 -0.76 7.51 -18.28
C LYS A 12 -0.31 7.02 -16.90
N HIS A 13 -0.45 7.85 -15.87
CA HIS A 13 -0.09 7.48 -14.50
C HIS A 13 -0.99 6.37 -13.94
N PHE A 14 -2.29 6.38 -14.26
CA PHE A 14 -3.20 5.32 -13.87
C PHE A 14 -2.79 3.98 -14.44
N HIS A 15 -2.48 3.91 -15.73
CA HIS A 15 -2.04 2.66 -16.35
C HIS A 15 -0.71 2.16 -15.77
N ALA A 16 0.22 3.07 -15.45
CA ALA A 16 1.46 2.73 -14.78
C ALA A 16 1.19 2.14 -13.38
N ILE A 17 0.45 2.85 -12.53
CA ILE A 17 0.08 2.41 -11.16
C ILE A 17 -0.70 1.10 -11.19
N ASN A 18 -1.63 0.92 -12.12
CA ASN A 18 -2.40 -0.30 -12.22
C ASN A 18 -1.50 -1.50 -12.55
N ARG A 19 -0.57 -1.34 -13.49
CA ARG A 19 0.36 -2.38 -13.91
C ARG A 19 1.42 -2.71 -12.87
N THR A 20 1.87 -1.74 -12.08
CA THR A 20 2.98 -1.93 -11.13
C THR A 20 2.50 -2.25 -9.71
N ILE A 21 1.42 -1.62 -9.25
CA ILE A 21 0.97 -1.68 -7.84
C ILE A 21 -0.38 -2.40 -7.72
N LEU A 22 -1.45 -1.87 -8.33
CA LEU A 22 -2.81 -2.36 -8.05
C LEU A 22 -3.02 -3.82 -8.46
N SER A 23 -2.42 -4.23 -9.59
CA SER A 23 -2.45 -5.62 -10.07
C SER A 23 -1.76 -6.63 -9.13
N ARG A 24 -1.01 -6.15 -8.14
CA ARG A 24 -0.29 -6.97 -7.15
C ARG A 24 -0.86 -6.84 -5.74
N GLN A 25 -1.88 -6.00 -5.56
CA GLN A 25 -2.52 -5.85 -4.27
C GLN A 25 -3.34 -7.10 -3.95
N ASP A 26 -3.07 -7.72 -2.80
CA ASP A 26 -3.81 -8.89 -2.37
C ASP A 26 -5.30 -8.55 -2.17
N PRO A 27 -6.22 -9.30 -2.79
CA PRO A 27 -7.64 -8.97 -2.77
C PRO A 27 -8.31 -9.25 -1.43
N ILE A 28 -7.64 -9.87 -0.46
CA ILE A 28 -8.22 -10.16 0.86
C ILE A 28 -7.68 -9.17 1.88
N THR A 29 -6.37 -9.21 2.10
CA THR A 29 -5.63 -8.41 3.09
C THR A 29 -5.42 -6.96 2.64
N GLY A 30 -5.36 -6.71 1.33
CA GLY A 30 -5.00 -5.41 0.77
C GLY A 30 -3.50 -5.10 0.75
N LEU A 31 -2.66 -6.02 1.22
CA LEU A 31 -1.21 -5.81 1.28
C LEU A 31 -0.55 -6.05 -0.09
N LEU A 32 0.62 -5.45 -0.26
CA LEU A 32 1.53 -5.66 -1.38
C LEU A 32 2.67 -6.60 -0.95
N PRO A 33 3.11 -7.51 -1.83
CA PRO A 33 4.31 -8.32 -1.57
C PRO A 33 5.57 -7.44 -1.64
N ALA A 34 6.61 -7.79 -0.86
CA ALA A 34 7.88 -7.05 -0.86
C ALA A 34 8.64 -7.13 -2.19
N SER A 35 8.51 -8.23 -2.95
CA SER A 35 9.14 -8.37 -4.26
C SER A 35 8.27 -9.14 -5.25
N THR A 36 8.57 -8.93 -6.53
CA THR A 36 7.98 -9.66 -7.66
C THR A 36 8.94 -10.69 -8.23
N ALA A 37 10.18 -10.70 -7.76
CA ALA A 37 11.23 -11.59 -8.22
C ALA A 37 11.10 -12.93 -7.49
N ILE A 38 10.45 -13.90 -8.15
CA ILE A 38 10.65 -15.32 -7.85
C ILE A 38 12.03 -15.68 -8.41
N ASN A 39 13.08 -15.34 -7.65
CA ASN A 39 14.41 -15.87 -7.92
C ASN A 39 14.50 -17.24 -7.22
N ALA A 40 15.27 -18.15 -7.79
CA ALA A 40 15.33 -19.58 -7.43
C ALA A 40 15.78 -19.90 -5.98
N HIS A 41 15.80 -18.96 -5.03
CA HIS A 41 16.42 -19.08 -3.70
C HIS A 41 15.64 -18.45 -2.52
N GLY A 42 14.34 -18.11 -2.63
CA GLY A 42 13.58 -17.75 -1.41
C GLY A 42 12.18 -17.19 -1.63
N ASP A 43 11.23 -17.58 -0.76
CA ASP A 43 9.88 -17.02 -0.66
C ASP A 43 9.95 -15.54 -0.24
N TYR A 44 9.92 -14.62 -1.20
CA TYR A 44 9.76 -13.18 -0.93
C TYR A 44 8.28 -12.76 -0.96
N THR A 45 7.38 -13.62 -0.47
CA THR A 45 5.93 -13.35 -0.39
C THR A 45 5.54 -12.48 0.79
N ASP A 46 6.46 -12.23 1.73
CA ASP A 46 6.17 -11.46 2.93
C ASP A 46 5.91 -9.99 2.60
N ALA A 47 4.92 -9.42 3.30
CA ALA A 47 4.51 -8.03 3.12
C ALA A 47 5.25 -7.13 4.10
N TRP A 48 6.18 -6.33 3.60
CA TRP A 48 6.93 -5.39 4.42
C TRP A 48 6.16 -4.08 4.59
N VAL A 49 6.04 -3.60 5.84
CA VAL A 49 5.32 -2.35 6.17
C VAL A 49 5.85 -1.17 5.35
N ARG A 50 7.17 -1.06 5.23
CA ARG A 50 7.85 0.02 4.50
C ARG A 50 7.44 0.07 3.02
N ASP A 51 7.50 -1.08 2.36
CA ASP A 51 7.25 -1.19 0.93
C ASP A 51 5.78 -0.92 0.60
N ASN A 52 4.89 -1.38 1.48
CA ASN A 52 3.47 -1.09 1.43
C ASN A 52 3.19 0.41 1.56
N VAL A 53 3.76 1.08 2.56
CA VAL A 53 3.57 2.52 2.79
C VAL A 53 4.12 3.34 1.62
N TYR A 54 5.36 3.08 1.17
CA TYR A 54 5.94 3.86 0.08
C TYR A 54 5.25 3.65 -1.25
N SER A 55 4.84 2.41 -1.56
CA SER A 55 4.13 2.12 -2.80
C SER A 55 2.75 2.77 -2.82
N ILE A 56 1.98 2.66 -1.74
CA ILE A 56 0.58 3.12 -1.71
C ILE A 56 0.44 4.66 -1.73
N LEU A 57 1.47 5.39 -1.30
CA LEU A 57 1.49 6.86 -1.38
C LEU A 57 1.33 7.38 -2.82
N SER A 58 1.92 6.69 -3.79
CA SER A 58 1.75 7.06 -5.21
C SER A 58 0.30 6.89 -5.70
N VAL A 59 -0.37 5.84 -5.23
CA VAL A 59 -1.80 5.56 -5.51
C VAL A 59 -2.68 6.62 -4.88
N TRP A 60 -2.40 6.99 -3.63
CA TRP A 60 -3.11 8.07 -2.93
C TRP A 60 -2.95 9.41 -3.64
N GLY A 61 -1.71 9.76 -4.01
CA GLY A 61 -1.42 10.98 -4.76
C GLY A 61 -2.20 11.06 -6.07
N LEU A 62 -2.22 9.98 -6.85
CA LEU A 62 -3.01 9.92 -8.08
C LEU A 62 -4.52 10.02 -7.83
N GLY A 63 -5.02 9.41 -6.74
CA GLY A 63 -6.42 9.52 -6.34
C GLY A 63 -6.81 10.97 -6.00
N LEU A 64 -5.93 11.71 -5.32
CA LEU A 64 -6.11 13.13 -5.06
C LEU A 64 -6.07 13.96 -6.35
N SER A 65 -5.16 13.64 -7.28
CA SER A 65 -5.07 14.31 -8.58
C SER A 65 -6.34 14.12 -9.42
N TYR A 66 -6.88 12.90 -9.48
CA TYR A 66 -8.17 12.65 -10.14
C TYR A 66 -9.31 13.42 -9.46
N ARG A 67 -9.37 13.45 -8.12
CA ARG A 67 -10.40 14.21 -7.39
C ARG A 67 -10.33 15.71 -7.65
N ASN A 68 -9.12 16.26 -7.78
CA ASN A 68 -8.92 17.68 -8.09
C ASN A 68 -9.29 18.01 -9.54
N TYR A 69 -9.02 17.09 -10.47
CA TYR A 69 -9.43 17.23 -11.87
C TYR A 69 -10.95 17.13 -12.04
N ASP A 70 -11.56 16.09 -11.47
CA ASP A 70 -13.01 15.86 -11.43
C ASP A 70 -13.40 15.17 -10.09
N PRO A 71 -14.12 15.87 -9.19
CA PRO A 71 -14.52 15.33 -7.90
C PRO A 71 -15.34 14.03 -7.96
N THR A 72 -16.03 13.77 -9.08
CA THR A 72 -16.88 12.60 -9.28
C THR A 72 -16.22 11.48 -10.08
N HIS A 73 -14.94 11.65 -10.43
CA HIS A 73 -14.24 10.70 -11.29
C HIS A 73 -14.12 9.32 -10.63
N GLN A 74 -14.65 8.27 -11.29
CA GLN A 74 -14.68 6.89 -10.75
C GLN A 74 -13.31 6.37 -10.28
N ARG A 75 -12.22 6.74 -10.99
CA ARG A 75 -10.85 6.29 -10.63
C ARG A 75 -10.39 6.88 -9.29
N SER A 76 -10.88 8.06 -8.91
CA SER A 76 -10.60 8.64 -7.59
C SER A 76 -11.08 7.72 -6.47
N TYR A 77 -12.32 7.23 -6.58
CA TYR A 77 -12.88 6.29 -5.60
C TYR A 77 -12.10 4.97 -5.57
N LEU A 78 -11.83 4.37 -6.74
CA LEU A 78 -11.08 3.11 -6.83
C LEU A 78 -9.70 3.21 -6.16
N LEU A 79 -8.95 4.27 -6.49
CA LEU A 79 -7.60 4.50 -5.94
C LEU A 79 -7.66 4.72 -4.42
N GLN A 80 -8.61 5.51 -3.94
CA GLN A 80 -8.79 5.74 -2.50
C GLN A 80 -9.17 4.47 -1.74
N GLN A 81 -10.05 3.63 -2.30
CA GLN A 81 -10.43 2.37 -1.65
C GLN A 81 -9.26 1.37 -1.62
N SER A 82 -8.43 1.32 -2.66
CA SER A 82 -7.19 0.54 -2.64
C SER A 82 -6.26 0.99 -1.52
N VAL A 83 -6.09 2.31 -1.33
CA VAL A 83 -5.29 2.87 -0.23
C VAL A 83 -5.87 2.50 1.13
N VAL A 84 -7.17 2.68 1.34
CA VAL A 84 -7.86 2.34 2.59
C VAL A 84 -7.69 0.85 2.92
N LYS A 85 -7.83 -0.02 1.92
CA LYS A 85 -7.70 -1.46 2.10
C LYS A 85 -6.29 -1.85 2.56
N LEU A 86 -5.26 -1.31 1.92
CA LEU A 86 -3.87 -1.58 2.31
C LEU A 86 -3.55 -1.06 3.71
N MET A 87 -3.93 0.18 4.02
CA MET A 87 -3.67 0.77 5.34
C MET A 87 -4.39 0.02 6.46
N ARG A 88 -5.61 -0.50 6.19
CA ARG A 88 -6.30 -1.42 7.11
C ARG A 88 -5.60 -2.75 7.26
N GLY A 89 -5.05 -3.30 6.16
CA GLY A 89 -4.21 -4.50 6.20
C GLY A 89 -3.00 -4.33 7.12
N LEU A 90 -2.29 -3.20 7.01
CA LEU A 90 -1.15 -2.87 7.87
C LEU A 90 -1.57 -2.74 9.34
N LEU A 91 -2.66 -2.01 9.62
CA LEU A 91 -3.19 -1.88 10.98
C LEU A 91 -3.54 -3.26 11.57
N LEU A 92 -4.21 -4.11 10.81
CA LEU A 92 -4.57 -5.47 11.25
C LEU A 92 -3.32 -6.29 11.56
N ALA A 93 -2.28 -6.21 10.73
CA ALA A 93 -1.00 -6.89 10.96
C ALA A 93 -0.33 -6.41 12.25
N MET A 94 -0.30 -5.09 12.50
CA MET A 94 0.27 -4.51 13.72
C MET A 94 -0.53 -4.89 14.97
N MET A 95 -1.86 -4.83 14.90
CA MET A 95 -2.73 -5.19 16.03
C MET A 95 -2.55 -6.65 16.46
N ARG A 96 -2.30 -7.56 15.51
CA ARG A 96 -2.01 -8.97 15.82
C ARG A 96 -0.68 -9.18 16.57
N GLN A 97 0.21 -8.20 16.55
CA GLN A 97 1.48 -8.24 17.27
C GLN A 97 1.47 -7.38 18.55
N ALA A 98 0.34 -6.76 18.90
CA ALA A 98 0.26 -5.83 20.02
C ALA A 98 0.72 -6.48 21.35
N ASP A 99 0.25 -7.69 21.65
CA ASP A 99 0.60 -8.39 22.89
C ASP A 99 2.11 -8.64 23.03
N LYS A 100 2.77 -8.97 21.90
CA LYS A 100 4.23 -9.13 21.87
C LYS A 100 4.94 -7.82 22.21
N VAL A 101 4.49 -6.71 21.61
CA VAL A 101 5.06 -5.39 21.88
C VAL A 101 4.84 -4.98 23.34
N GLU A 102 3.66 -5.24 23.90
CA GLU A 102 3.39 -4.97 25.32
C GLU A 102 4.30 -5.78 26.24
N LEU A 103 4.53 -7.06 25.92
CA LEU A 103 5.46 -7.90 26.68
C LEU A 103 6.90 -7.40 26.55
N PHE A 104 7.34 -7.06 25.34
CA PHE A 104 8.68 -6.53 25.08
C PHE A 104 8.99 -5.28 25.89
N LYS A 105 8.01 -4.40 26.15
CA LYS A 105 8.22 -3.21 27.00
C LYS A 105 8.72 -3.58 28.39
N GLN A 106 8.23 -4.68 28.96
CA GLN A 106 8.61 -5.15 30.28
C GLN A 106 9.88 -6.00 30.23
N THR A 107 9.99 -6.88 29.24
CA THR A 107 11.05 -7.90 29.20
C THR A 107 12.33 -7.42 28.51
N GLN A 108 12.22 -6.52 27.53
CA GLN A 108 13.27 -6.17 26.57
C GLN A 108 13.92 -7.41 25.90
N ASN A 109 13.21 -8.53 25.88
CA ASN A 109 13.72 -9.79 25.37
C ASN A 109 13.56 -9.83 23.83
N PRO A 110 14.61 -10.13 23.05
CA PRO A 110 14.51 -10.27 21.59
C PRO A 110 13.39 -11.21 21.10
N TYR A 111 13.01 -12.23 21.87
CA TYR A 111 11.91 -13.13 21.51
C TYR A 111 10.54 -12.44 21.50
N ASP A 112 10.36 -11.38 22.30
CA ASP A 112 9.13 -10.61 22.40
C ASP A 112 9.10 -9.45 21.39
N ALA A 113 10.19 -9.23 20.64
CA ALA A 113 10.26 -8.18 19.64
C ALA A 113 9.22 -8.34 18.51
N LEU A 114 8.92 -7.23 17.84
CA LEU A 114 8.04 -7.20 16.67
C LEU A 114 8.60 -8.10 15.56
N HIS A 115 7.76 -8.93 14.98
CA HIS A 115 8.13 -9.73 13.82
C HIS A 115 8.12 -8.87 12.56
N ALA A 116 9.20 -8.97 11.79
CA ALA A 116 9.33 -8.43 10.45
C ALA A 116 8.60 -9.32 9.44
#